data_AF-X1IW00-F1
#
_entry.id   AF-X1IW00-F1
#
_cell.length_a   1.000
_cell.length_b   1.000
_cell.length_c   1.000
_cell.angle_alpha   90.00
_cell.angle_beta   90.00
_cell.angle_gamma   90.00
#
_symmetry.space_group_name_H-M   'P 1'
#
loop_
_entity.id
_entity.type
_entity.pdbx_description
1 polymer ?
#
loop_
_entity_poly.entity_id
_entity_poly.type
_entity_poly.pdbx_seq_one_letter_code
_entity_poly.pdbx_strand_id
1 'polypeptide(L)'
;MSKKIANQFEKECPICGGKIWGRGEKVIIEGARITVCQSCAQFGVKIKSKPKVTATSKKLYTKSSVKKRVHRREIEESVEFVSDYAIKIRNARNARGFNQEQLNLTPS
;
A
#
# COMPACT_ATOMS: atom_id res chain seq x y z
N MET A 1 -25.89 -28.97 6.78
CA MET A 1 -25.25 -27.73 7.28
C MET A 1 -23.91 -27.57 6.57
N SER A 2 -23.85 -26.69 5.57
CA SER A 2 -22.71 -26.56 4.66
C SER A 2 -21.53 -25.90 5.36
N LYS A 3 -20.54 -26.71 5.77
CA LYS A 3 -19.25 -26.23 6.28
C LYS A 3 -18.59 -25.44 5.15
N LYS A 4 -18.54 -24.11 5.30
CA LYS A 4 -17.83 -23.22 4.39
C LYS A 4 -16.40 -23.70 4.31
N ILE A 5 -15.99 -24.06 3.10
CA ILE A 5 -14.60 -24.36 2.74
C ILE A 5 -13.81 -23.08 3.03
N ALA A 6 -13.22 -23.01 4.22
CA ALA A 6 -12.29 -21.96 4.58
C ALA A 6 -11.03 -22.24 3.77
N ASN A 7 -10.84 -21.45 2.71
CA ASN A 7 -9.70 -21.52 1.83
C ASN A 7 -8.41 -21.69 2.65
N GLN A 8 -7.80 -22.86 2.49
CA GLN A 8 -6.80 -23.46 3.35
C GLN A 8 -5.39 -23.20 2.81
N PHE A 9 -5.19 -22.04 2.16
CA PHE A 9 -3.87 -21.55 1.82
C PHE A 9 -3.44 -20.59 2.93
N GLU A 10 -2.48 -21.09 3.69
CA GLU A 10 -1.94 -20.51 4.90
C GLU A 10 -1.67 -19.01 4.70
N LYS A 11 -2.29 -18.21 5.57
CA LYS A 11 -2.22 -16.75 5.56
C LYS A 11 -0.81 -16.32 5.97
N GLU A 12 0.15 -16.44 5.07
CA GLU A 12 1.49 -15.95 5.31
C GLU A 12 1.48 -14.42 5.41
N CYS A 13 2.23 -13.87 6.34
CA CYS A 13 2.33 -12.42 6.51
C CYS A 13 3.21 -11.86 5.39
N PRO A 14 2.70 -10.93 4.56
CA PRO A 14 3.49 -10.37 3.46
C PRO A 14 4.67 -9.50 3.92
N ILE A 15 4.78 -9.20 5.21
CA ILE A 15 5.88 -8.41 5.77
C ILE A 15 6.99 -9.31 6.32
N CYS A 16 6.65 -10.35 7.07
CA CYS A 16 7.64 -11.17 7.77
C CYS A 16 7.69 -12.63 7.32
N GLY A 17 6.85 -13.07 6.39
CA GLY A 17 6.73 -14.47 5.98
C GLY A 17 6.16 -15.41 7.05
N GLY A 18 5.80 -14.88 8.22
CA GLY A 18 5.26 -15.70 9.32
C GLY A 18 3.80 -16.08 9.10
N LYS A 19 3.36 -17.24 9.60
CA LYS A 19 1.94 -17.64 9.57
C LYS A 19 1.08 -16.67 10.40
N ILE A 20 -0.01 -16.17 9.82
CA ILE A 20 -1.00 -15.34 10.51
C ILE A 20 -1.94 -16.25 11.30
N TRP A 21 -1.83 -16.17 12.62
CA TRP A 21 -2.74 -16.85 13.54
C TRP A 21 -4.10 -16.14 13.60
N GLY A 22 -5.18 -16.89 13.36
CA GLY A 22 -6.55 -16.39 13.44
C GLY A 22 -6.98 -15.49 12.28
N ARG A 23 -7.48 -14.29 12.60
CA ARG A 23 -8.06 -13.37 11.61
C ARG A 23 -7.03 -12.43 10.97
N GLY A 24 -5.90 -12.18 11.63
CA GLY A 24 -4.93 -11.15 11.24
C GLY A 24 -5.47 -9.73 11.42
N GLU A 25 -4.58 -8.75 11.32
CA GLU A 25 -4.95 -7.34 11.38
C GLU A 25 -5.02 -6.77 9.96
N LYS A 26 -6.09 -6.01 9.67
CA LYS A 26 -6.22 -5.31 8.40
C LYS A 26 -5.62 -3.92 8.50
N VAL A 27 -4.56 -3.69 7.74
CA VAL A 27 -3.81 -2.44 7.75
C VAL A 27 -3.66 -1.88 6.34
N ILE A 28 -3.42 -0.58 6.25
CA ILE A 28 -3.03 0.10 5.02
C ILE A 28 -1.52 0.34 5.06
N ILE A 29 -0.81 -0.18 4.08
CA ILE A 29 0.63 0.07 3.85
C ILE A 29 0.77 0.55 2.42
N GLU A 30 1.40 1.72 2.23
CA GLU A 30 1.61 2.32 0.90
C GLU A 30 0.31 2.44 0.06
N GLY A 31 -0.83 2.67 0.72
CA GLY A 31 -2.14 2.75 0.07
C GLY A 31 -2.80 1.40 -0.23
N ALA A 32 -2.09 0.28 -0.10
CA ALA A 32 -2.63 -1.06 -0.27
C ALA A 32 -3.28 -1.58 1.03
N ARG A 33 -4.47 -2.18 0.91
CA ARG A 33 -5.16 -2.84 2.03
C ARG A 33 -4.72 -4.29 2.12
N ILE A 34 -3.93 -4.62 3.14
CA ILE A 34 -3.39 -5.97 3.34
C ILE A 34 -3.76 -6.52 4.71
N THR A 35 -3.69 -7.85 4.86
CA THR A 35 -3.85 -8.53 6.14
C THR A 35 -2.50 -9.02 6.61
N VAL A 36 -2.12 -8.67 7.83
CA VAL A 36 -0.80 -8.97 8.41
C VAL A 36 -0.93 -9.68 9.75
N CYS A 37 0.17 -10.24 10.24
CA CYS A 37 0.22 -10.77 11.60
C CYS A 37 0.21 -9.63 12.62
N GLN A 38 -0.06 -9.96 13.88
CA GLN A 38 -0.30 -8.96 14.92
C GLN A 38 0.93 -8.08 15.22
N SER A 39 2.14 -8.64 15.08
CA SER A 39 3.40 -7.89 15.22
C SER A 39 3.67 -6.95 14.05
N CYS A 40 3.24 -7.31 12.84
CA CYS A 40 3.44 -6.50 11.63
C CYS A 40 2.38 -5.41 11.44
N ALA A 41 1.31 -5.43 12.24
CA ALA A 41 0.26 -4.42 12.21
C ALA A 41 0.77 -2.99 12.50
N GLN A 42 1.90 -2.85 13.19
CA GLN A 42 2.50 -1.56 13.52
C GLN A 42 3.08 -0.83 12.29
N PHE A 43 3.38 -1.55 11.22
CA PHE A 43 3.96 -0.97 9.99
C PHE A 43 2.90 -0.33 9.08
N GLY A 44 1.62 -0.36 9.46
CA GLY A 44 0.54 0.20 8.67
C GLY A 44 -0.52 0.89 9.52
N VAL A 45 -1.44 1.57 8.83
CA VAL A 45 -2.58 2.24 9.48
C VAL A 45 -3.72 1.24 9.65
N LYS A 46 -4.09 0.95 10.91
CA LYS A 46 -5.20 0.02 11.23
C LYS A 46 -6.53 0.51 10.68
N ILE A 47 -7.24 -0.37 9.99
CA ILE A 47 -8.57 -0.08 9.45
C ILE A 47 -9.60 -0.30 10.56
N LYS A 48 -10.04 0.78 11.23
CA LYS A 48 -11.15 0.70 12.19
C LYS A 48 -12.42 0.32 11.44
N SER A 49 -12.92 -0.91 11.62
CA SER A 49 -14.26 -1.27 11.15
C SER A 49 -15.27 -0.47 11.97
N LYS A 50 -15.91 0.53 11.36
CA LYS A 50 -17.09 1.16 11.97
C LYS A 50 -18.10 0.05 12.29
N PRO A 51 -18.62 -0.05 13.51
CA PRO A 51 -19.69 -1.00 13.77
C PRO A 51 -20.84 -0.67 12.82
N LYS A 52 -21.31 -1.66 12.06
CA LYS A 52 -22.59 -1.56 11.36
C LYS A 52 -23.64 -1.41 12.45
N VAL A 53 -23.99 -0.17 12.78
CA VAL A 53 -25.20 0.12 13.53
C VAL A 53 -26.33 -0.41 12.67
N THR A 54 -26.88 -1.57 13.02
CA THR A 54 -28.16 -2.04 12.50
C THR A 54 -29.21 -1.12 13.07
N ALA A 55 -29.30 0.09 12.52
CA ALA A 55 -30.32 1.05 12.84
C ALA A 55 -31.61 0.58 12.16
N THR A 56 -32.48 -0.02 12.97
CA THR A 56 -33.89 -0.25 12.69
C THR A 56 -34.47 1.02 12.07
N SER A 57 -34.96 0.91 10.85
CA SER A 57 -35.45 2.02 10.04
C SER A 57 -36.71 2.64 10.63
N LYS A 58 -36.57 3.73 11.38
CA LYS A 58 -37.62 4.75 11.47
C LYS A 58 -37.31 5.83 10.43
N LYS A 59 -38.07 5.80 9.33
CA LYS A 59 -38.14 6.87 8.33
C LYS A 59 -38.43 8.19 9.03
N LEU A 60 -37.47 9.11 9.02
CA LEU A 60 -37.74 10.54 9.15
C LEU A 60 -37.08 11.21 7.94
N TYR A 61 -37.93 11.58 6.99
CA TYR A 61 -37.56 12.41 5.85
C TYR A 61 -37.04 13.74 6.38
N THR A 62 -35.73 13.96 6.23
CA THR A 62 -35.16 15.30 6.36
C THR A 62 -34.50 15.64 5.04
N LYS A 63 -35.10 16.62 4.34
CA LYS A 63 -34.53 17.25 3.15
C LYS A 63 -33.18 17.84 3.57
N SER A 64 -32.08 17.37 3.00
CA SER A 64 -30.79 18.05 3.12
C SER A 64 -30.20 18.29 1.74
N SER A 65 -29.75 19.53 1.57
CA SER A 65 -29.24 20.17 0.37
C SER A 65 -28.26 19.31 -0.43
N VAL A 66 -28.43 19.31 -1.75
CA VAL A 66 -27.45 18.80 -2.71
C VAL A 66 -26.14 19.56 -2.54
N LYS A 67 -25.18 18.99 -1.79
CA LYS A 67 -23.80 19.48 -1.80
C LYS A 67 -23.21 19.10 -3.15
N LYS A 68 -23.02 20.09 -4.03
CA LYS A 68 -22.25 19.93 -5.27
C LYS A 68 -20.89 19.36 -4.89
N ARG A 69 -20.61 18.12 -5.33
CA ARG A 69 -19.30 17.50 -5.17
C ARG A 69 -18.32 18.31 -6.00
N VAL A 70 -17.39 18.99 -5.35
CA VAL A 70 -16.24 19.60 -6.03
C VAL A 70 -15.49 18.46 -6.70
N HIS A 71 -15.42 18.49 -8.03
CA HIS A 71 -14.66 17.51 -8.80
C HIS A 71 -13.20 17.67 -8.38
N ARG A 72 -12.68 16.68 -7.64
CA ARG A 72 -11.24 16.57 -7.43
C ARG A 72 -10.64 16.37 -8.82
N ARG A 73 -9.75 17.27 -9.24
CA ARG A 73 -8.98 17.06 -10.47
C ARG A 73 -8.11 15.84 -10.24
N GLU A 74 -8.29 14.83 -11.08
CA GLU A 74 -7.43 13.67 -11.15
C GLU A 74 -6.16 14.15 -11.85
N ILE A 75 -5.05 14.19 -11.10
CA ILE A 75 -3.75 14.43 -11.71
C ILE A 75 -3.35 13.08 -12.30
N GLU A 76 -3.49 12.95 -13.61
CA GLU A 76 -2.99 11.80 -14.35
C GLU A 76 -1.46 11.90 -14.38
N GLU A 77 -0.82 11.21 -13.44
CA GLU A 77 0.63 11.12 -13.35
C GLU A 77 1.11 10.10 -14.40
N SER A 78 1.27 10.56 -15.65
CA SER A 78 1.85 9.77 -16.72
C SER A 78 3.36 9.62 -16.48
N VAL A 79 3.78 8.52 -15.87
CA VAL A 79 5.19 8.19 -15.70
C VAL A 79 5.73 7.62 -17.02
N GLU A 80 6.46 8.42 -17.78
CA GLU A 80 7.14 7.98 -19.00
C GLU A 80 8.45 7.27 -18.64
N PHE A 81 8.63 6.05 -19.16
CA PHE A 81 9.85 5.27 -18.96
C PHE A 81 10.97 5.78 -19.88
N VAL A 82 12.03 6.37 -19.30
CA VAL A 82 13.20 6.81 -20.05
C VAL A 82 14.12 5.61 -20.31
N SER A 83 14.15 5.11 -21.55
CA SER A 83 14.99 3.97 -21.96
C SER A 83 16.47 4.16 -21.63
N ASP A 84 16.97 5.40 -21.75
CA ASP A 84 18.40 5.70 -21.65
C ASP A 84 18.82 6.24 -20.28
N TYR A 85 18.04 5.95 -19.24
CA TYR A 85 18.27 6.44 -17.89
C TYR A 85 19.70 6.14 -17.40
N ALA A 86 20.17 4.92 -17.62
CA ALA A 86 21.52 4.50 -17.23
C ALA A 86 22.63 5.32 -17.90
N ILE A 87 22.47 5.66 -19.19
CA ILE A 87 23.43 6.44 -19.97
C ILE A 87 23.47 7.88 -19.46
N LYS A 88 22.30 8.49 -19.22
CA LYS A 88 22.20 9.85 -18.66
C LYS A 88 22.90 9.97 -17.31
N ILE A 89 22.70 9.01 -16.42
CA ILE A 89 23.35 8.99 -15.10
C ILE A 89 24.87 8.79 -15.24
N ARG A 90 25.33 7.90 -16.12
CA ARG A 90 26.77 7.69 -16.36
C ARG A 90 27.44 8.96 -16.88
N ASN A 91 26.85 9.62 -17.87
CA ASN A 91 27.40 10.84 -18.45
C ASN A 91 27.46 11.98 -17.42
N ALA A 92 26.41 12.14 -16.60
CA ALA A 92 26.40 13.14 -15.53
C ALA A 92 27.47 12.88 -14.46
N ARG A 93 27.76 11.61 -14.13
CA ARG A 93 28.85 11.24 -13.22
C ARG A 93 30.22 11.60 -13.82
N ASN A 94 30.46 11.19 -15.05
CA ASN A 94 31.74 11.45 -15.74
C ASN A 94 31.98 12.95 -15.93
N ALA A 95 30.95 13.72 -16.30
CA ALA A 95 31.05 15.18 -16.44
C ALA A 95 31.40 15.89 -15.11
N ARG A 96 31.08 15.26 -13.97
CA ARG A 96 31.45 15.74 -12.63
C ARG A 96 32.77 15.16 -12.12
N GLY A 97 33.50 14.41 -12.95
CA GLY A 97 34.75 13.76 -12.58
C GLY A 97 34.59 12.53 -11.67
N PHE A 98 33.37 12.02 -11.47
CA PHE A 98 33.12 10.77 -10.75
C PHE A 98 33.44 9.58 -11.66
N ASN A 99 34.72 9.35 -11.91
CA ASN A 99 35.19 8.21 -12.70
C ASN A 99 35.19 6.95 -11.82
N GLN A 100 34.68 5.86 -12.39
CA GLN A 100 34.50 4.56 -11.70
C GLN A 100 35.80 3.97 -11.15
N GLU A 101 36.95 4.42 -11.65
CA GLU A 101 38.29 4.06 -11.17
C GLU A 101 38.57 4.45 -9.71
N GLN A 102 37.94 5.51 -9.18
CA GLN A 102 38.11 5.89 -7.77
C GLN A 102 37.39 4.95 -6.78
N LEU A 103 36.42 4.16 -7.25
CA LEU A 103 35.67 3.20 -6.42
C LEU A 103 36.34 1.82 -6.33
N ASN A 104 37.46 1.62 -7.03
CA ASN A 104 38.20 0.35 -7.06
C ASN A 104 39.23 0.24 -5.92
N LEU A 105 38.91 0.72 -4.71
CA LEU A 105 39.71 0.42 -3.52
C LEU A 105 39.21 -0.87 -2.89
N THR A 106 39.61 -2.00 -3.47
CA THR A 106 39.71 -3.26 -2.71
C THR A 106 41.06 -3.25 -1.98
N PRO A 107 41.12 -3.08 -0.65
CA PRO A 107 42.35 -3.37 0.07
C PRO A 107 42.61 -4.88 -0.01
N SER A 108 43.83 -5.22 -0.41
CA SER A 108 44.44 -6.56 -0.38
C SER A 108 44.38 -7.20 0.99
#